data_AF-A0A182JKW6-F1
#
_entry.id   AF-A0A182JKW6-F1
#
_cell.length_a   1.000
_cell.length_b   1.000
_cell.length_c   1.000
_cell.angle_alpha   90.00
_cell.angle_beta   90.00
_cell.angle_gamma   90.00
#
_symmetry.space_group_name_H-M   'P 1'
#
loop_
_entity.id
_entity.type
_entity.pdbx_description
1 polymer ?
#
loop_
_entity_poly.entity_id
_entity_poly.type
_entity_poly.pdbx_seq_one_letter_code
_entity_poly.pdbx_strand_id
1 'polypeptide(L)'
;MVSVVKLRHKLWYLLHALCHDPKRLVRGLVLFICSIVVIYQLTDCFKKLFNPPISTHSRFDLNDSMFYPSVTFCREPAYKAEVMAKYNLAMHPKYTSAFDRFLFNETSLEDLFTEATYNHSEFFIQHGLDGDSNNIQVEEGLHLDMGRCFTLNPQATTKHSWKEAGYSIMLRHDTNLSHVSVGDTPPGWHVFIHDENEGFAENRMQSSGRVEYLYLEVNEEMEIRLSTQHFFMLASYENECVEHSSVSSTRCGEDCHWNAVVDMVGCSGPWMPGLNVPYCTNAADTKQLIKLYRQLEDLDGTQCGCYQPCTTTIYTASVMNRKPFHISVPASQLWVYYTSKMVSVIEEFHGYDFNQFVSDLGGSLGFLLGLSVLGLIGLLEKIVELVFIRRLIAEKRKKQAAKEAEKAKITSTESTKSDDVSKGVENPKQISDTSSADMTLKQ
;
A
#
# COMPACT_ATOMS: atom_id res chain seq x y z
N MET A 1 -28.65 -49.17 17.57
CA MET A 1 -27.69 -48.72 18.61
C MET A 1 -26.55 -49.72 18.71
N VAL A 2 -25.31 -49.33 18.35
CA VAL A 2 -24.12 -50.17 18.59
C VAL A 2 -23.52 -49.78 19.95
N SER A 3 -23.30 -50.74 20.84
CA SER A 3 -23.02 -50.44 22.25
C SER A 3 -21.69 -49.70 22.48
N VAL A 4 -21.78 -48.52 23.10
CA VAL A 4 -20.66 -47.69 23.57
C VAL A 4 -19.71 -48.49 24.47
N VAL A 5 -20.22 -49.51 25.19
CA VAL A 5 -19.40 -50.40 26.03
C VAL A 5 -18.39 -51.20 25.19
N LYS A 6 -18.78 -51.71 24.00
CA LYS A 6 -17.85 -52.38 23.09
C LYS A 6 -16.79 -51.42 22.53
N LEU A 7 -17.11 -50.15 22.38
CA LEU A 7 -16.14 -49.12 21.96
C LEU A 7 -15.13 -48.82 23.08
N ARG A 8 -15.59 -48.56 24.31
CA ARG A 8 -14.71 -48.38 25.49
C ARG A 8 -13.82 -49.60 25.72
N HIS A 9 -14.35 -50.81 25.61
CA HIS A 9 -13.56 -52.02 25.85
C HIS A 9 -12.48 -52.25 24.78
N LYS A 10 -12.76 -51.96 23.50
CA LYS A 10 -11.73 -51.98 22.43
C LYS A 10 -10.69 -50.90 22.63
N LEU A 11 -11.10 -49.66 22.98
CA LEU A 11 -10.19 -48.55 23.22
C LEU A 11 -9.26 -48.83 24.40
N TRP A 12 -9.78 -49.41 25.49
CA TRP A 12 -9.00 -49.79 26.67
C TRP A 12 -8.02 -50.93 26.37
N TYR A 13 -8.42 -51.93 25.56
CA TYR A 13 -7.52 -53.00 25.13
C TYR A 13 -6.40 -52.49 24.19
N LEU A 14 -6.72 -51.52 23.31
CA LEU A 14 -5.73 -50.82 22.48
C LEU A 14 -4.74 -50.02 23.34
N LEU A 15 -5.22 -49.24 24.31
CA LEU A 15 -4.38 -48.51 25.28
C LEU A 15 -3.46 -49.47 26.07
N HIS A 16 -4.01 -50.56 26.59
CA HIS A 16 -3.25 -51.54 27.37
C HIS A 16 -2.20 -52.29 26.51
N ALA A 17 -2.47 -52.49 25.21
CA ALA A 17 -1.51 -53.03 24.25
C ALA A 17 -0.46 -51.98 23.80
N LEU A 18 -0.77 -50.68 23.88
CA LEU A 18 0.16 -49.58 23.58
C LEU A 18 1.14 -49.35 24.74
N CYS A 19 0.68 -49.45 25.99
CA CYS A 19 1.50 -49.23 27.18
C CYS A 19 2.54 -50.33 27.44
N HIS A 20 2.37 -51.54 26.91
CA HIS A 20 3.32 -52.66 27.10
C HIS A 20 4.61 -52.51 26.25
N ASP A 21 4.63 -51.58 25.29
CA ASP A 21 5.76 -51.38 24.37
C ASP A 21 6.00 -49.87 24.23
N PRO A 22 6.88 -49.25 25.07
CA PRO A 22 6.96 -47.79 25.21
C PRO A 22 7.30 -47.08 23.90
N LYS A 23 7.96 -47.79 22.96
CA LYS A 23 8.26 -47.31 21.60
C LYS A 23 6.99 -47.09 20.76
N ARG A 24 5.90 -47.81 21.03
CA ARG A 24 4.59 -47.61 20.38
C ARG A 24 3.83 -46.43 20.97
N LEU A 25 3.86 -46.28 22.29
CA LEU A 25 3.22 -45.15 22.99
C LEU A 25 3.83 -43.81 22.54
N VAL A 26 5.17 -43.72 22.49
CA VAL A 26 5.87 -42.52 21.97
C VAL A 26 5.51 -42.24 20.52
N ARG A 27 5.51 -43.25 19.63
CA ARG A 27 5.12 -43.08 18.21
C ARG A 27 3.68 -42.57 18.07
N GLY A 28 2.74 -43.10 18.86
CA GLY A 28 1.34 -42.65 18.85
C GLY A 28 1.17 -41.21 19.34
N LEU A 29 1.90 -40.84 20.41
CA LEU A 29 1.86 -39.48 20.97
C LEU A 29 2.47 -38.45 20.01
N VAL A 30 3.58 -38.77 19.35
CA VAL A 30 4.19 -37.92 18.31
C VAL A 30 3.22 -37.73 17.13
N LEU A 31 2.64 -38.82 16.59
CA LEU A 31 1.67 -38.71 15.49
C LEU A 31 0.44 -37.87 15.87
N PHE A 32 -0.04 -37.97 17.12
CA PHE A 32 -1.16 -37.17 17.61
C PHE A 32 -0.83 -35.67 17.66
N ILE A 33 0.34 -35.31 18.21
CA ILE A 33 0.81 -33.91 18.25
C ILE A 33 1.02 -33.36 16.83
N CYS A 34 1.67 -34.12 15.95
CA CYS A 34 1.88 -33.72 14.55
C CYS A 34 0.55 -33.56 13.79
N SER A 35 -0.46 -34.39 14.08
CA SER A 35 -1.80 -34.24 13.50
C SER A 35 -2.47 -32.94 13.95
N ILE A 36 -2.34 -32.56 15.23
CA ILE A 36 -2.86 -31.28 15.75
C ILE A 36 -2.16 -30.08 15.09
N VAL A 37 -0.83 -30.12 14.99
CA VAL A 37 -0.05 -29.05 14.33
C VAL A 37 -0.48 -28.87 12.87
N VAL A 38 -0.66 -29.96 12.12
CA VAL A 38 -1.09 -29.88 10.72
C VAL A 38 -2.54 -29.43 10.57
N ILE A 39 -3.46 -29.86 11.45
CA ILE A 39 -4.84 -29.33 11.46
C ILE A 39 -4.83 -27.81 11.72
N TYR A 40 -3.97 -27.32 12.62
CA TYR A 40 -3.81 -25.89 12.87
C TYR A 40 -3.23 -25.15 11.66
N GLN A 41 -2.16 -25.66 11.05
CA GLN A 41 -1.55 -25.09 9.83
C GLN A 41 -2.55 -25.00 8.67
N LEU A 42 -3.27 -26.09 8.38
CA LEU A 42 -4.31 -26.11 7.34
C LEU A 42 -5.43 -25.10 7.64
N THR A 43 -5.87 -24.99 8.90
CA THR A 43 -6.87 -23.99 9.30
C THR A 43 -6.40 -22.56 9.05
N ASP A 44 -5.11 -22.28 9.28
CA ASP A 44 -4.50 -20.98 9.03
C ASP A 44 -4.36 -20.68 7.52
N CYS A 45 -3.95 -21.66 6.72
CA CYS A 45 -3.87 -21.55 5.26
C CYS A 45 -5.25 -21.28 4.63
N PHE A 46 -6.30 -21.97 5.10
CA PHE A 46 -7.68 -21.69 4.64
C PHE A 46 -8.16 -20.30 5.05
N LYS A 47 -7.82 -19.81 6.25
CA LYS A 47 -8.13 -18.42 6.65
C LYS A 47 -7.46 -17.39 5.72
N LYS A 48 -6.18 -17.59 5.41
CA LYS A 48 -5.42 -16.76 4.47
C LYS A 48 -5.94 -16.84 3.03
N LEU A 49 -6.51 -17.97 2.62
CA LEU A 49 -7.14 -18.10 1.30
C LEU A 49 -8.48 -17.33 1.22
N PHE A 50 -9.26 -17.27 2.31
CA PHE A 50 -10.53 -16.53 2.33
C PHE A 50 -10.37 -15.03 2.61
N ASN A 51 -9.40 -14.65 3.44
CA ASN A 51 -9.03 -13.26 3.72
C ASN A 51 -7.52 -13.09 3.47
N PRO A 52 -7.08 -12.94 2.21
CA PRO A 52 -5.67 -12.78 1.90
C PRO A 52 -5.13 -11.45 2.45
N PRO A 53 -3.97 -11.46 3.15
CA PRO A 53 -3.36 -10.22 3.60
C PRO A 53 -2.98 -9.36 2.40
N ILE A 54 -3.32 -8.07 2.46
CA ILE A 54 -2.83 -7.09 1.48
C ILE A 54 -1.31 -6.96 1.68
N SER A 55 -0.57 -6.85 0.59
CA SER A 55 0.87 -6.62 0.55
C SER A 55 1.16 -5.53 -0.46
N THR A 56 2.11 -4.65 -0.14
CA THR A 56 2.46 -3.50 -0.97
C THR A 56 3.85 -3.70 -1.56
N HIS A 57 3.98 -3.58 -2.88
CA HIS A 57 5.26 -3.50 -3.57
C HIS A 57 5.52 -2.07 -4.03
N SER A 58 6.75 -1.59 -3.80
CA SER A 58 7.23 -0.34 -4.37
C SER A 58 8.36 -0.60 -5.36
N ARG A 59 8.30 0.07 -6.51
CA ARG A 59 9.35 0.06 -7.54
C ARG A 59 9.56 1.46 -8.12
N PHE A 60 10.61 1.59 -8.94
CA PHE A 60 10.89 2.81 -9.71
C PHE A 60 10.91 2.46 -11.19
N ASP A 61 9.94 3.00 -11.92
CA ASP A 61 9.83 2.83 -13.37
C ASP A 61 10.38 4.09 -14.06
N LEU A 62 11.09 3.91 -15.18
CA LEU A 62 11.59 5.02 -16.00
C LEU A 62 10.58 5.28 -17.13
N ASN A 63 9.81 6.37 -17.03
CA ASN A 63 8.79 6.68 -18.03
C ASN A 63 9.38 7.42 -19.24
N ASP A 64 9.06 7.01 -20.47
CA ASP A 64 9.60 7.63 -21.69
C ASP A 64 9.13 9.08 -21.89
N SER A 65 7.88 9.37 -21.49
CA SER A 65 7.23 10.68 -21.59
C SER A 65 6.53 11.02 -20.27
N MET A 66 6.71 12.23 -19.78
CA MET A 66 6.13 12.67 -18.51
C MET A 66 4.90 13.52 -18.77
N PHE A 67 3.82 13.22 -18.06
CA PHE A 67 2.69 14.13 -17.88
C PHE A 67 3.02 15.11 -16.74
N TYR A 68 2.49 16.32 -16.81
CA TYR A 68 2.64 17.32 -15.77
C TYR A 68 1.38 17.35 -14.88
N PRO A 69 1.50 17.76 -13.61
CA PRO A 69 0.32 18.05 -12.80
C PRO A 69 -0.41 19.30 -13.31
N SER A 70 -1.68 19.43 -12.94
CA SER A 70 -2.37 20.71 -12.97
C SER A 70 -1.86 21.61 -11.86
N VAL A 71 -1.80 22.92 -12.12
CA VAL A 71 -1.33 23.91 -11.15
C VAL A 71 -2.37 25.01 -10.98
N THR A 72 -2.99 25.07 -9.80
CA THR A 72 -3.99 26.08 -9.45
C THR A 72 -3.36 27.22 -8.66
N PHE A 73 -3.69 28.46 -9.04
CA PHE A 73 -3.23 29.68 -8.41
C PHE A 73 -4.39 30.47 -7.83
N CYS A 74 -4.32 30.76 -6.53
CA CYS A 74 -5.21 31.69 -5.85
C CYS A 74 -4.38 32.86 -5.31
N ARG A 75 -4.87 34.10 -5.45
CA ARG A 75 -4.11 35.32 -5.12
C ARG A 75 -4.35 35.76 -3.68
N GLU A 76 -3.34 36.30 -3.02
CA GLU A 76 -3.45 36.94 -1.72
C GLU A 76 -2.95 38.40 -1.81
N PRO A 77 -3.78 39.42 -1.52
CA PRO A 77 -5.20 39.32 -1.19
C PRO A 77 -6.07 38.91 -2.39
N ALA A 78 -7.10 38.12 -2.11
CA ALA A 78 -8.04 37.59 -3.09
C ALA A 78 -8.98 38.64 -3.72
N TYR A 79 -9.22 39.74 -3.02
CA TYR A 79 -10.18 40.79 -3.39
C TYR A 79 -9.56 42.19 -3.39
N LYS A 80 -9.93 43.00 -4.39
CA LYS A 80 -9.53 44.41 -4.57
C LYS A 80 -10.15 45.29 -3.49
N ALA A 81 -9.34 45.96 -2.68
CA ALA A 81 -9.80 46.68 -1.50
C ALA A 81 -10.70 47.89 -1.84
N GLU A 82 -10.36 48.65 -2.88
CA GLU A 82 -11.15 49.78 -3.37
C GLU A 82 -12.49 49.36 -4.00
N VAL A 83 -12.55 48.18 -4.64
CA VAL A 83 -13.79 47.62 -5.16
C VAL A 83 -14.67 47.09 -4.03
N MET A 84 -14.10 46.40 -3.05
CA MET A 84 -14.83 45.99 -1.83
C MET A 84 -15.47 47.20 -1.13
N ALA A 85 -14.75 48.32 -1.04
CA ALA A 85 -15.26 49.58 -0.52
C ALA A 85 -16.40 50.19 -1.37
N LYS A 86 -16.34 50.11 -2.72
CA LYS A 86 -17.44 50.52 -3.63
C LYS A 86 -18.76 49.82 -3.29
N TYR A 87 -18.71 48.54 -2.93
CA TYR A 87 -19.89 47.74 -2.55
C TYR A 87 -20.25 47.80 -1.04
N ASN A 88 -19.63 48.72 -0.27
CA ASN A 88 -19.77 48.88 1.18
C ASN A 88 -19.25 47.71 2.05
N LEU A 89 -18.44 46.80 1.50
CA LEU A 89 -17.79 45.74 2.28
C LEU A 89 -16.51 46.27 2.94
N ALA A 90 -16.49 46.29 4.28
CA ALA A 90 -15.35 46.74 5.09
C ALA A 90 -14.41 45.60 5.54
N MET A 91 -14.66 44.36 5.10
CA MET A 91 -13.91 43.16 5.47
C MET A 91 -14.14 42.04 4.44
N HIS A 92 -13.34 40.97 4.53
CA HIS A 92 -13.39 39.80 3.63
C HIS A 92 -14.80 39.16 3.56
N PRO A 93 -15.29 38.69 2.39
CA PRO A 93 -16.66 38.17 2.24
C PRO A 93 -17.01 37.01 3.18
N LYS A 94 -16.02 36.18 3.54
CA LYS A 94 -16.13 35.05 4.50
C LYS A 94 -16.60 35.42 5.92
N TYR A 95 -16.71 36.71 6.24
CA TYR A 95 -17.31 37.20 7.47
C TYR A 95 -18.71 37.73 7.17
N THR A 96 -19.73 37.16 7.81
CA THR A 96 -21.14 37.51 7.59
C THR A 96 -21.44 39.00 7.80
N SER A 97 -20.70 39.68 8.67
CA SER A 97 -20.77 41.13 8.91
C SER A 97 -20.30 42.00 7.73
N ALA A 98 -19.60 41.44 6.72
CA ALA A 98 -19.33 42.15 5.48
C ALA A 98 -20.62 42.60 4.77
N PHE A 99 -21.66 41.77 4.85
CA PHE A 99 -22.98 41.99 4.24
C PHE A 99 -23.96 42.75 5.16
N ASP A 100 -23.48 43.46 6.19
CA ASP A 100 -24.31 44.37 7.00
C ASP A 100 -24.72 45.65 6.26
N ARG A 101 -24.00 46.03 5.19
CA ARG A 101 -24.22 47.28 4.44
C ARG A 101 -24.31 47.10 2.91
N PHE A 102 -24.28 45.87 2.42
CA PHE A 102 -24.35 45.58 0.98
C PHE A 102 -25.75 45.91 0.41
N LEU A 103 -25.79 46.57 -0.75
CA LEU A 103 -27.01 47.08 -1.38
C LEU A 103 -27.57 46.06 -2.39
N PHE A 104 -28.19 45.01 -1.86
CA PHE A 104 -28.88 43.96 -2.63
C PHE A 104 -30.00 44.48 -3.56
N ASN A 105 -30.46 45.71 -3.35
CA ASN A 105 -31.46 46.40 -4.18
C ASN A 105 -30.87 47.09 -5.43
N GLU A 106 -29.56 47.29 -5.47
CA GLU A 106 -28.84 48.02 -6.54
C GLU A 106 -27.81 47.14 -7.26
N THR A 107 -27.29 46.11 -6.59
CA THR A 107 -26.19 45.26 -7.08
C THR A 107 -26.37 43.81 -6.64
N SER A 108 -25.98 42.85 -7.49
CA SER A 108 -26.00 41.42 -7.17
C SER A 108 -24.69 40.93 -6.56
N LEU A 109 -24.70 39.73 -5.97
CA LEU A 109 -23.49 39.04 -5.53
C LEU A 109 -22.58 38.70 -6.72
N GLU A 110 -23.13 38.44 -7.90
CA GLU A 110 -22.38 38.15 -9.11
C GLU A 110 -21.57 39.37 -9.58
N ASP A 111 -22.17 40.57 -9.56
CA ASP A 111 -21.47 41.83 -9.86
C ASP A 111 -20.29 42.05 -8.89
N LEU A 112 -20.55 41.88 -7.58
CA LEU A 112 -19.55 42.03 -6.52
C LEU A 112 -18.35 41.11 -6.74
N PHE A 113 -18.58 39.81 -6.86
CA PHE A 113 -17.48 38.85 -7.00
C PHE A 113 -16.78 38.97 -8.35
N THR A 114 -17.50 39.38 -9.42
CA THR A 114 -16.91 39.58 -10.74
C THR A 114 -15.99 40.79 -10.79
N GLU A 115 -16.38 41.95 -10.24
CA GLU A 115 -15.51 43.14 -10.21
C GLU A 115 -14.40 43.03 -9.15
N ALA A 116 -14.71 42.52 -7.95
CA ALA A 116 -13.78 42.58 -6.82
C ALA A 116 -12.64 41.56 -6.91
N THR A 117 -12.75 40.54 -7.76
CA THR A 117 -11.68 39.58 -8.03
C THR A 117 -10.82 40.00 -9.23
N TYR A 118 -9.72 39.29 -9.45
CA TYR A 118 -8.72 39.62 -10.48
C TYR A 118 -8.90 38.76 -11.73
N ASN A 119 -9.16 39.38 -12.88
CA ASN A 119 -9.33 38.66 -14.14
C ASN A 119 -7.98 38.18 -14.71
N HIS A 120 -8.01 37.27 -15.69
CA HIS A 120 -6.83 36.65 -16.28
C HIS A 120 -5.71 37.63 -16.70
N SER A 121 -6.06 38.80 -17.26
CA SER A 121 -5.09 39.83 -17.70
C SER A 121 -4.52 40.70 -16.56
N GLU A 122 -5.18 40.71 -15.41
CA GLU A 122 -4.67 41.28 -14.16
C GLU A 122 -3.78 40.27 -13.42
N PHE A 123 -3.98 38.96 -13.64
CA PHE A 123 -3.36 37.85 -12.92
C PHE A 123 -2.07 37.33 -13.58
N PHE A 124 -2.05 37.16 -14.91
CA PHE A 124 -0.90 36.62 -15.65
C PHE A 124 -0.18 37.70 -16.48
N ILE A 125 1.15 37.57 -16.56
CA ILE A 125 1.99 38.24 -17.57
C ILE A 125 2.26 37.27 -18.72
N GLN A 126 2.62 36.03 -18.39
CA GLN A 126 2.88 34.95 -19.34
C GLN A 126 2.72 33.59 -18.63
N HIS A 127 2.29 32.55 -19.34
CA HIS A 127 2.39 31.16 -18.91
C HIS A 127 2.66 30.26 -20.12
N GLY A 128 3.32 29.12 -19.91
CA GLY A 128 3.57 28.12 -20.95
C GLY A 128 4.22 26.85 -20.41
N LEU A 129 4.15 25.77 -21.19
CA LEU A 129 4.68 24.44 -20.90
C LEU A 129 5.48 23.95 -22.12
N ASP A 130 6.69 23.43 -21.90
CA ASP A 130 7.62 23.04 -23.00
C ASP A 130 7.88 24.21 -23.99
N GLY A 131 7.79 25.45 -23.50
CA GLY A 131 8.01 26.69 -24.26
C GLY A 131 6.79 27.30 -24.96
N ASP A 132 5.62 26.64 -24.98
CA ASP A 132 4.41 27.12 -25.66
C ASP A 132 3.25 27.36 -24.67
N SER A 133 2.47 28.43 -24.87
CA SER A 133 1.23 28.68 -24.14
C SER A 133 0.08 27.78 -24.58
N ASN A 134 0.08 27.32 -25.85
CA ASN A 134 -0.95 26.42 -26.38
C ASN A 134 -0.90 25.01 -25.76
N ASN A 135 0.20 24.67 -25.07
CA ASN A 135 0.34 23.44 -24.29
C ASN A 135 -0.38 23.50 -22.92
N ILE A 136 -1.13 24.57 -22.64
CA ILE A 136 -1.89 24.77 -21.39
C ILE A 136 -3.34 25.15 -21.74
N GLN A 137 -4.29 24.48 -21.11
CA GLN A 137 -5.66 24.96 -20.97
C GLN A 137 -5.78 25.72 -19.64
N VAL A 138 -6.35 26.93 -19.69
CA VAL A 138 -6.63 27.72 -18.48
C VAL A 138 -8.09 27.57 -18.12
N GLU A 139 -8.35 27.19 -16.88
CA GLU A 139 -9.67 27.11 -16.26
C GLU A 139 -9.79 28.17 -15.15
N GLU A 140 -11.00 28.67 -14.90
CA GLU A 140 -11.29 29.72 -13.93
C GLU A 140 -12.26 29.19 -12.87
N GLY A 141 -11.82 29.22 -11.59
CA GLY A 141 -12.64 28.88 -10.43
C GLY A 141 -12.96 30.11 -9.59
N LEU A 142 -14.17 30.17 -9.03
CA LEU A 142 -14.58 31.21 -8.10
C LEU A 142 -14.90 30.60 -6.74
N HIS A 143 -14.29 31.14 -5.69
CA HIS A 143 -14.19 30.58 -4.35
C HIS A 143 -14.47 31.69 -3.31
N LEU A 144 -15.03 31.37 -2.14
CA LEU A 144 -15.43 32.36 -1.14
C LEU A 144 -14.24 32.93 -0.36
N ASP A 145 -13.37 32.04 0.11
CA ASP A 145 -12.18 32.38 0.89
C ASP A 145 -11.01 32.78 -0.01
N MET A 146 -10.88 32.16 -1.18
CA MET A 146 -9.77 32.36 -2.13
C MET A 146 -10.06 33.31 -3.31
N GLY A 147 -11.31 33.77 -3.48
CA GLY A 147 -11.70 34.65 -4.59
C GLY A 147 -11.63 33.92 -5.94
N ARG A 148 -11.15 34.61 -6.98
CA ARG A 148 -10.98 33.99 -8.32
C ARG A 148 -9.60 33.34 -8.43
N CYS A 149 -9.60 32.05 -8.70
CA CYS A 149 -8.40 31.24 -8.91
C CYS A 149 -8.32 30.78 -10.37
N PHE A 150 -7.11 30.46 -10.82
CA PHE A 150 -6.87 29.95 -12.18
C PHE A 150 -6.09 28.64 -12.16
N THR A 151 -6.62 27.64 -12.84
CA THR A 151 -6.01 26.31 -12.98
C THR A 151 -5.35 26.18 -14.33
N LEU A 152 -4.07 25.80 -14.35
CA LEU A 152 -3.33 25.50 -15.58
C LEU A 152 -3.32 23.97 -15.77
N ASN A 153 -4.16 23.49 -16.68
CA ASN A 153 -4.27 22.07 -17.05
C ASN A 153 -3.36 21.76 -18.25
N PRO A 154 -2.45 20.76 -18.17
CA PRO A 154 -1.45 20.52 -19.21
C PRO A 154 -2.00 19.74 -20.41
N GLN A 155 -1.90 20.32 -21.60
CA GLN A 155 -2.35 19.72 -22.86
C GLN A 155 -1.25 18.95 -23.62
N ALA A 156 -0.03 18.88 -23.07
CA ALA A 156 1.13 18.25 -23.70
C ALA A 156 1.93 17.36 -22.74
N THR A 157 2.52 16.29 -23.28
CA THR A 157 3.53 15.47 -22.60
C THR A 157 4.91 15.78 -23.17
N THR A 158 5.92 15.92 -22.31
CA THR A 158 7.31 16.15 -22.75
C THR A 158 8.19 14.92 -22.52
N LYS A 159 9.23 14.79 -23.32
CA LYS A 159 10.26 13.73 -23.19
C LYS A 159 11.52 14.24 -22.49
N HIS A 160 11.47 15.42 -21.89
CA HIS A 160 12.63 16.13 -21.38
C HIS A 160 12.46 16.52 -19.89
N SER A 161 13.48 16.26 -19.08
CA SER A 161 13.49 16.51 -17.64
C SER A 161 14.51 17.60 -17.27
N TRP A 162 14.23 18.81 -17.75
CA TRP A 162 15.00 20.03 -17.48
C TRP A 162 14.07 21.24 -17.36
N LYS A 163 14.58 22.38 -16.88
CA LYS A 163 13.79 23.56 -16.46
C LYS A 163 12.93 24.13 -17.60
N GLU A 164 13.51 24.24 -18.78
CA GLU A 164 12.92 24.81 -20.01
C GLU A 164 11.83 23.92 -20.62
N ALA A 165 11.77 22.63 -20.27
CA ALA A 165 10.74 21.68 -20.71
C ALA A 165 9.53 21.60 -19.75
N GLY A 166 9.59 22.31 -18.61
CA GLY A 166 8.52 22.38 -17.64
C GLY A 166 7.61 23.58 -17.84
N TYR A 167 6.85 23.90 -16.80
CA TYR A 167 6.09 25.15 -16.72
C TYR A 167 7.01 26.34 -16.52
N SER A 168 6.77 27.41 -17.28
CA SER A 168 7.25 28.76 -17.01
C SER A 168 6.04 29.69 -16.85
N ILE A 169 5.88 30.26 -15.67
CA ILE A 169 4.67 31.01 -15.30
C ILE A 169 5.09 32.32 -14.63
N MET A 170 4.67 33.46 -15.18
CA MET A 170 4.93 34.79 -14.65
C MET A 170 3.62 35.47 -14.29
N LEU A 171 3.45 35.76 -13.00
CA LEU A 171 2.24 36.29 -12.39
C LEU A 171 2.37 37.79 -12.12
N ARG A 172 1.27 38.54 -12.20
CA ARG A 172 1.18 39.99 -11.98
C ARG A 172 0.51 40.32 -10.66
N HIS A 173 1.07 41.29 -9.94
CA HIS A 173 0.49 41.85 -8.73
C HIS A 173 0.37 43.38 -8.82
N ASP A 174 -0.54 43.97 -8.03
CA ASP A 174 -0.70 45.43 -7.92
C ASP A 174 0.14 46.01 -6.77
N THR A 175 0.14 45.29 -5.65
CA THR A 175 0.73 45.64 -4.37
C THR A 175 2.16 45.12 -4.31
N ASN A 176 3.07 45.91 -3.77
CA ASN A 176 4.48 45.55 -3.55
C ASN A 176 4.68 45.09 -2.08
N LEU A 177 5.81 44.46 -1.76
CA LEU A 177 6.16 44.10 -0.38
C LEU A 177 6.54 45.34 0.45
N SER A 178 5.53 46.09 0.90
CA SER A 178 5.65 47.24 1.77
C SER A 178 4.94 47.00 3.11
N HIS A 179 5.71 46.54 4.10
CA HIS A 179 5.31 46.44 5.52
C HIS A 179 4.07 45.56 5.81
N VAL A 180 4.22 44.24 5.60
CA VAL A 180 3.32 43.21 6.13
C VAL A 180 3.35 43.25 7.67
N SER A 181 2.20 43.20 8.34
CA SER A 181 2.15 43.17 9.81
C SER A 181 2.56 41.80 10.35
N VAL A 182 3.03 41.74 11.60
CA VAL A 182 3.35 40.46 12.26
C VAL A 182 2.06 39.68 12.51
N GLY A 183 1.79 38.69 11.65
CA GLY A 183 0.60 37.83 11.68
C GLY A 183 -0.24 37.87 10.41
N ASP A 184 -0.01 38.85 9.53
CA ASP A 184 -0.65 38.91 8.20
C ASP A 184 0.12 38.02 7.20
N THR A 185 -0.57 37.45 6.22
CA THR A 185 0.08 36.83 5.05
C THR A 185 0.69 37.94 4.18
N PRO A 186 1.91 37.78 3.62
CA PRO A 186 2.41 38.71 2.61
C PRO A 186 1.54 38.72 1.35
N PRO A 187 1.65 39.74 0.48
CA PRO A 187 1.09 39.69 -0.86
C PRO A 187 1.77 38.63 -1.73
N GLY A 188 1.01 37.93 -2.57
CA GLY A 188 1.51 36.81 -3.38
C GLY A 188 0.42 35.85 -3.84
N TRP A 189 0.77 34.56 -3.94
CA TRP A 189 -0.12 33.51 -4.43
C TRP A 189 0.01 32.22 -3.64
N HIS A 190 -1.13 31.66 -3.29
CA HIS A 190 -1.30 30.25 -2.94
C HIS A 190 -1.20 29.42 -4.23
N VAL A 191 -0.29 28.45 -4.24
CA VAL A 191 -0.04 27.56 -5.37
C VAL A 191 -0.37 26.13 -4.95
N PHE A 192 -1.25 25.48 -5.69
CA PHE A 192 -1.73 24.13 -5.44
C PHE A 192 -1.36 23.24 -6.63
N ILE A 193 -0.70 22.11 -6.36
CA ILE A 193 -0.24 21.16 -7.39
C ILE A 193 -0.97 19.83 -7.17
N HIS A 194 -1.67 19.36 -8.19
CA HIS A 194 -2.56 18.19 -8.10
C HIS A 194 -2.66 17.44 -9.44
N ASP A 195 -3.26 16.26 -9.43
CA ASP A 195 -3.65 15.59 -10.67
C ASP A 195 -4.81 16.34 -11.36
N GLU A 196 -4.83 16.34 -12.69
CA GLU A 196 -5.90 16.96 -13.50
C GLU A 196 -7.28 16.39 -13.12
N ASN A 197 -7.36 15.09 -12.83
CA ASN A 197 -8.61 14.44 -12.48
C ASN A 197 -9.09 14.78 -11.07
N GLU A 198 -8.19 14.99 -10.10
CA GLU A 198 -8.57 15.26 -8.70
C GLU A 198 -9.19 16.67 -8.56
N GLY A 199 -8.66 17.65 -9.30
CA GLY A 199 -9.11 19.04 -9.26
C GLY A 199 -8.65 19.81 -8.02
N PHE A 200 -9.19 21.02 -7.83
CA PHE A 200 -8.92 21.89 -6.69
C PHE A 200 -10.22 22.30 -5.98
N ALA A 201 -10.23 22.23 -4.66
CA ALA A 201 -11.29 22.76 -3.80
C ALA A 201 -10.68 23.68 -2.73
N GLU A 202 -11.32 24.81 -2.43
CA GLU A 202 -10.83 25.73 -1.38
C GLU A 202 -10.91 25.11 0.03
N ASN A 203 -11.82 24.16 0.23
CA ASN A 203 -11.97 23.40 1.47
C ASN A 203 -10.86 22.34 1.61
N ARG A 204 -10.12 22.43 2.72
CA ARG A 204 -8.98 21.55 3.02
C ARG A 204 -9.33 20.13 3.43
N MET A 205 -10.56 19.86 3.88
CA MET A 205 -11.03 18.49 4.15
C MET A 205 -11.54 17.80 2.88
N GLN A 206 -11.86 18.57 1.84
CA GLN A 206 -12.30 18.04 0.54
C GLN A 206 -11.12 17.80 -0.40
N SER A 207 -10.13 18.70 -0.41
CA SER A 207 -8.81 18.42 -0.99
C SER A 207 -8.18 17.23 -0.26
N SER A 208 -8.21 16.06 -0.90
CA SER A 208 -8.07 14.70 -0.31
C SER A 208 -6.68 14.30 0.23
N GLY A 209 -5.87 15.27 0.69
CA GLY A 209 -4.46 15.08 1.06
C GLY A 209 -3.52 14.86 -0.15
N ARG A 210 -4.06 14.87 -1.37
CA ARG A 210 -3.36 14.66 -2.64
C ARG A 210 -2.93 15.96 -3.34
N VAL A 211 -3.30 17.10 -2.77
CA VAL A 211 -2.98 18.45 -3.26
C VAL A 211 -1.78 18.99 -2.49
N GLU A 212 -0.67 19.18 -3.18
CA GLU A 212 0.55 19.76 -2.63
C GLU A 212 0.44 21.29 -2.60
N TYR A 213 0.81 21.92 -1.47
CA TYR A 213 0.59 23.35 -1.23
C TYR A 213 1.89 24.13 -1.04
N LEU A 214 2.04 25.21 -1.81
CA LEU A 214 3.16 26.15 -1.73
C LEU A 214 2.66 27.60 -1.71
N TYR A 215 3.50 28.49 -1.22
CA TYR A 215 3.24 29.93 -1.23
C TYR A 215 4.37 30.69 -1.94
N LEU A 216 4.02 31.47 -2.97
CA LEU A 216 4.91 32.30 -3.77
C LEU A 216 4.69 33.77 -3.39
N GLU A 217 5.71 34.44 -2.87
CA GLU A 217 5.63 35.87 -2.52
C GLU A 217 5.74 36.76 -3.77
N VAL A 218 5.30 38.02 -3.69
CA VAL A 218 5.55 39.02 -4.74
C VAL A 218 7.05 39.35 -4.85
N ASN A 219 7.55 39.57 -6.07
CA ASN A 219 8.98 39.77 -6.37
C ASN A 219 9.86 38.55 -6.07
N GLU A 220 9.34 37.34 -6.25
CA GLU A 220 10.08 36.08 -6.06
C GLU A 220 10.20 35.30 -7.38
N GLU A 221 11.37 34.72 -7.65
CA GLU A 221 11.48 33.58 -8.58
C GLU A 221 11.70 32.31 -7.76
N MET A 222 10.78 31.36 -7.90
CA MET A 222 10.83 30.05 -7.25
C MET A 222 11.00 28.93 -8.28
N GLU A 223 11.90 28.00 -7.98
CA GLU A 223 12.18 26.83 -8.82
C GLU A 223 11.72 25.56 -8.07
N ILE A 224 10.77 24.84 -8.64
CA ILE A 224 10.17 23.62 -8.08
C ILE A 224 10.60 22.41 -8.91
N ARG A 225 11.17 21.42 -8.23
CA ARG A 225 11.34 20.05 -8.72
C ARG A 225 10.09 19.24 -8.42
N LEU A 226 9.51 18.62 -9.45
CA LEU A 226 8.49 17.59 -9.30
C LEU A 226 9.09 16.20 -9.05
N SER A 227 8.34 15.37 -8.34
CA SER A 227 8.50 13.91 -8.29
C SER A 227 7.10 13.26 -8.31
N THR A 228 6.91 12.19 -9.08
CA THR A 228 5.60 11.54 -9.27
C THR A 228 5.55 10.17 -8.59
N GLN A 229 4.41 9.89 -7.95
CA GLN A 229 4.08 8.58 -7.40
C GLN A 229 2.74 8.12 -7.97
N HIS A 230 2.68 6.92 -8.54
CA HIS A 230 1.41 6.24 -8.85
C HIS A 230 1.11 5.21 -7.76
N PHE A 231 -0.10 5.29 -7.21
CA PHE A 231 -0.63 4.34 -6.25
C PHE A 231 -1.75 3.53 -6.91
N PHE A 232 -1.67 2.20 -6.79
CA PHE A 232 -2.72 1.27 -7.18
C PHE A 232 -3.13 0.50 -5.92
N MET A 233 -4.23 0.93 -5.30
CA MET A 233 -4.78 0.37 -4.07
C MET A 233 -5.80 -0.72 -4.38
N LEU A 234 -6.04 -1.63 -3.43
CA LEU A 234 -7.13 -2.60 -3.52
C LEU A 234 -8.32 -2.17 -2.66
N ALA A 235 -9.52 -2.22 -3.26
CA ALA A 235 -10.76 -2.06 -2.51
C ALA A 235 -10.88 -3.14 -1.42
N SER A 236 -11.12 -2.71 -0.19
CA SER A 236 -11.13 -3.57 1.00
C SER A 236 -12.18 -3.11 2.01
N TYR A 237 -12.45 -3.92 3.02
CA TYR A 237 -13.39 -3.57 4.09
C TYR A 237 -12.92 -2.37 4.95
N GLU A 238 -11.62 -2.08 4.97
CA GLU A 238 -11.05 -0.97 5.74
C GLU A 238 -10.83 0.29 4.87
N ASN A 239 -10.63 0.13 3.56
CA ASN A 239 -10.51 1.19 2.57
C ASN A 239 -11.42 0.90 1.36
N GLU A 240 -12.59 1.54 1.31
CA GLU A 240 -13.45 1.52 0.13
C GLU A 240 -12.93 2.54 -0.91
N CYS A 241 -12.61 2.06 -2.11
CA CYS A 241 -12.17 2.87 -3.25
C CYS A 241 -12.88 2.44 -4.53
N VAL A 242 -12.93 3.31 -5.53
CA VAL A 242 -13.60 3.04 -6.82
C VAL A 242 -12.58 2.74 -7.91
N GLU A 243 -12.71 1.62 -8.62
CA GLU A 243 -11.83 1.29 -9.76
C GLU A 243 -12.00 2.29 -10.93
N HIS A 244 -13.23 2.74 -11.16
CA HIS A 244 -13.59 3.68 -12.23
C HIS A 244 -14.60 4.73 -11.72
N SER A 245 -14.18 5.99 -11.70
CA SER A 245 -15.07 7.15 -11.51
C SER A 245 -14.81 8.18 -12.61
N SER A 246 -15.84 8.93 -12.99
CA SER A 246 -15.76 10.08 -13.91
C SER A 246 -15.72 11.43 -13.18
N VAL A 247 -15.69 11.41 -11.85
CA VAL A 247 -15.65 12.58 -10.96
C VAL A 247 -14.72 12.26 -9.79
N SER A 248 -13.89 13.21 -9.34
CA SER A 248 -13.00 13.00 -8.20
C SER A 248 -13.72 12.96 -6.86
N SER A 249 -13.04 12.37 -5.88
CA SER A 249 -13.33 12.50 -4.45
C SER A 249 -13.50 13.98 -4.05
N THR A 250 -12.54 14.83 -4.44
CA THR A 250 -12.54 16.26 -4.11
C THR A 250 -13.75 16.99 -4.70
N ARG A 251 -14.04 16.83 -6.01
CA ARG A 251 -15.16 17.50 -6.68
C ARG A 251 -16.52 17.00 -6.18
N CYS A 252 -16.66 15.69 -5.97
CA CYS A 252 -17.85 15.11 -5.35
C CYS A 252 -18.10 15.68 -3.94
N GLY A 253 -17.03 15.86 -3.15
CA GLY A 253 -17.09 16.48 -1.83
C GLY A 253 -17.58 17.93 -1.88
N GLU A 254 -17.04 18.75 -2.79
CA GLU A 254 -17.55 20.11 -3.03
C GLU A 254 -19.03 20.11 -3.36
N ASP A 255 -19.43 19.37 -4.41
CA ASP A 255 -20.82 19.31 -4.86
C ASP A 255 -21.77 18.85 -3.74
N CYS A 256 -21.38 17.85 -2.93
CA CYS A 256 -22.18 17.42 -1.79
C CYS A 256 -22.33 18.52 -0.73
N HIS A 257 -21.23 19.17 -0.34
CA HIS A 257 -21.25 20.25 0.64
C HIS A 257 -22.10 21.43 0.16
N TRP A 258 -21.95 21.84 -1.10
CA TRP A 258 -22.71 22.96 -1.64
C TRP A 258 -24.21 22.64 -1.69
N ASN A 259 -24.60 21.42 -2.09
CA ASN A 259 -26.01 20.99 -2.03
C ASN A 259 -26.53 20.96 -0.58
N ALA A 260 -25.79 20.40 0.37
CA ALA A 260 -26.19 20.34 1.79
C ALA A 260 -26.37 21.73 2.42
N VAL A 261 -25.54 22.71 2.03
CA VAL A 261 -25.69 24.12 2.43
C VAL A 261 -26.92 24.75 1.77
N VAL A 262 -27.09 24.57 0.46
CA VAL A 262 -28.18 25.17 -0.32
C VAL A 262 -29.55 24.63 0.08
N ASP A 263 -29.70 23.33 0.35
CA ASP A 263 -30.96 22.71 0.80
C ASP A 263 -31.49 23.32 2.11
N MET A 264 -30.61 23.91 2.94
CA MET A 264 -30.97 24.59 4.18
C MET A 264 -31.23 26.11 4.04
N VAL A 265 -30.97 26.70 2.86
CA VAL A 265 -31.10 28.16 2.63
C VAL A 265 -32.07 28.50 1.50
N GLY A 266 -32.14 27.67 0.45
CA GLY A 266 -32.96 27.88 -0.74
C GLY A 266 -32.37 28.81 -1.80
N CYS A 267 -31.13 29.27 -1.62
CA CYS A 267 -30.37 30.06 -2.58
C CYS A 267 -28.87 29.76 -2.49
N SER A 268 -28.12 30.10 -3.55
CA SER A 268 -26.67 29.87 -3.68
C SER A 268 -25.85 31.18 -3.66
N GLY A 269 -24.53 31.08 -3.79
CA GLY A 269 -23.61 32.18 -4.06
C GLY A 269 -22.81 31.92 -5.35
N PRO A 270 -22.23 32.96 -5.99
CA PRO A 270 -21.48 32.80 -7.25
C PRO A 270 -20.30 31.80 -7.18
N TRP A 271 -19.76 31.56 -5.98
CA TRP A 271 -18.68 30.60 -5.73
C TRP A 271 -19.14 29.13 -5.63
N MET A 272 -20.42 28.83 -5.91
CA MET A 272 -20.98 27.48 -5.95
C MET A 272 -21.67 27.23 -7.31
N PRO A 273 -20.89 27.15 -8.41
CA PRO A 273 -21.40 26.91 -9.76
C PRO A 273 -22.09 25.54 -9.94
N GLY A 274 -22.88 25.41 -11.00
CA GLY A 274 -23.52 24.14 -11.40
C GLY A 274 -24.85 23.82 -10.69
N LEU A 275 -25.20 24.54 -9.63
CA LEU A 275 -26.43 24.30 -8.87
C LEU A 275 -27.67 24.93 -9.53
N ASN A 276 -28.79 24.22 -9.54
CA ASN A 276 -30.06 24.65 -10.14
C ASN A 276 -30.91 25.55 -9.21
N VAL A 277 -30.28 26.53 -8.56
CA VAL A 277 -30.92 27.47 -7.62
C VAL A 277 -30.48 28.92 -7.88
N PRO A 278 -31.32 29.93 -7.57
CA PRO A 278 -30.94 31.33 -7.72
C PRO A 278 -29.89 31.75 -6.67
N TYR A 279 -29.11 32.79 -6.96
CA TYR A 279 -28.23 33.42 -5.97
C TYR A 279 -29.04 34.16 -4.89
N CYS A 280 -28.49 34.25 -3.68
CA CYS A 280 -29.14 34.93 -2.57
C CYS A 280 -29.26 36.45 -2.80
N THR A 281 -30.48 36.99 -2.65
CA THR A 281 -30.85 38.37 -2.99
C THR A 281 -31.07 39.28 -1.77
N ASN A 282 -30.67 38.85 -0.57
CA ASN A 282 -30.78 39.68 0.63
C ASN A 282 -29.74 39.33 1.71
N ALA A 283 -29.63 40.23 2.69
CA ALA A 283 -28.63 40.17 3.75
C ALA A 283 -28.87 39.10 4.83
N ALA A 284 -30.08 38.54 4.96
CA ALA A 284 -30.33 37.46 5.91
C ALA A 284 -29.84 36.13 5.33
N ASP A 285 -30.32 35.79 4.13
CA ASP A 285 -30.05 34.51 3.49
C ASP A 285 -28.57 34.40 3.11
N THR A 286 -27.96 35.47 2.59
CA THR A 286 -26.50 35.50 2.29
C THR A 286 -25.65 35.25 3.52
N LYS A 287 -26.07 35.74 4.71
CA LYS A 287 -25.36 35.49 5.97
C LYS A 287 -25.61 34.08 6.49
N GLN A 288 -26.80 33.52 6.28
CA GLN A 288 -27.09 32.13 6.62
C GLN A 288 -26.27 31.17 5.72
N LEU A 289 -26.17 31.48 4.42
CA LEU A 289 -25.36 30.77 3.43
C LEU A 289 -23.89 30.73 3.86
N ILE A 290 -23.24 31.89 4.02
CA ILE A 290 -21.83 32.00 4.41
C ILE A 290 -21.56 31.36 5.79
N LYS A 291 -22.53 31.46 6.71
CA LYS A 291 -22.44 30.77 8.01
C LYS A 291 -22.46 29.26 7.85
N LEU A 292 -23.41 28.70 7.10
CA LEU A 292 -23.55 27.24 6.93
C LEU A 292 -22.39 26.65 6.11
N TYR A 293 -21.96 27.35 5.05
CA TYR A 293 -20.77 27.02 4.24
C TYR A 293 -19.50 26.86 5.08
N ARG A 294 -19.39 27.62 6.19
CA ARG A 294 -18.27 27.56 7.14
C ARG A 294 -18.56 26.71 8.39
N GLN A 295 -19.76 26.16 8.53
CA GLN A 295 -20.11 25.19 9.57
C GLN A 295 -20.17 23.75 9.05
N LEU A 296 -20.20 23.57 7.73
CA LEU A 296 -20.15 22.27 7.04
C LEU A 296 -18.82 22.07 6.27
N GLU A 297 -17.80 22.87 6.54
CA GLU A 297 -16.44 22.70 5.99
C GLU A 297 -15.88 21.30 6.34
N ASP A 298 -16.12 20.82 7.57
CA ASP A 298 -15.76 19.48 8.04
C ASP A 298 -16.76 18.36 7.61
N LEU A 299 -17.60 18.57 6.58
CA LEU A 299 -18.53 17.54 6.09
C LEU A 299 -17.77 16.43 5.35
N ASP A 300 -17.60 15.30 6.02
CA ASP A 300 -16.96 14.09 5.51
C ASP A 300 -17.67 13.56 4.25
N GLY A 301 -16.95 13.57 3.12
CA GLY A 301 -17.43 13.12 1.81
C GLY A 301 -17.83 11.64 1.75
N THR A 302 -17.39 10.79 2.69
CA THR A 302 -17.88 9.40 2.77
C THR A 302 -19.38 9.33 3.10
N GLN A 303 -19.93 10.31 3.83
CA GLN A 303 -21.38 10.44 4.07
C GLN A 303 -22.17 10.69 2.78
N CYS A 304 -21.50 11.23 1.76
CA CYS A 304 -22.03 11.50 0.42
C CYS A 304 -21.77 10.35 -0.57
N GLY A 305 -21.01 9.32 -0.19
CA GLY A 305 -20.51 8.29 -1.10
C GLY A 305 -19.37 8.76 -2.02
N CYS A 306 -18.67 9.85 -1.67
CA CYS A 306 -17.54 10.39 -2.43
C CYS A 306 -16.24 9.62 -2.16
N TYR A 307 -16.20 8.37 -2.59
CA TYR A 307 -15.04 7.50 -2.44
C TYR A 307 -13.88 7.91 -3.35
N GLN A 308 -12.65 7.72 -2.86
CA GLN A 308 -11.45 7.96 -3.62
C GLN A 308 -11.26 6.91 -4.75
N PRO A 309 -10.65 7.25 -5.90
CA PRO A 309 -10.29 6.26 -6.90
C PRO A 309 -9.17 5.34 -6.38
N CYS A 310 -9.24 4.05 -6.73
CA CYS A 310 -8.25 3.03 -6.36
C CYS A 310 -6.90 3.26 -7.06
N THR A 311 -6.91 3.82 -8.27
CA THR A 311 -5.70 4.32 -8.94
C THR A 311 -5.60 5.83 -8.71
N THR A 312 -4.46 6.32 -8.21
CA THR A 312 -4.23 7.76 -8.06
C THR A 312 -2.78 8.13 -8.37
N THR A 313 -2.58 9.32 -8.92
CA THR A 313 -1.25 9.94 -9.06
C THR A 313 -1.09 11.02 -7.99
N ILE A 314 0.07 11.07 -7.34
CA ILE A 314 0.44 12.13 -6.40
C ILE A 314 1.74 12.77 -6.88
N TYR A 315 1.80 14.10 -6.86
CA TYR A 315 2.94 14.89 -7.31
C TYR A 315 3.52 15.65 -6.11
N THR A 316 4.73 15.29 -5.68
CA THR A 316 5.43 15.99 -4.61
C THR A 316 6.24 17.16 -5.17
N ALA A 317 6.04 18.36 -4.63
CA ALA A 317 6.72 19.57 -5.09
C ALA A 317 7.85 19.97 -4.14
N SER A 318 9.09 19.78 -4.57
CA SER A 318 10.28 20.17 -3.81
C SER A 318 10.81 21.51 -4.28
N VAL A 319 10.73 22.54 -3.44
CA VAL A 319 11.37 23.84 -3.71
C VAL A 319 12.89 23.66 -3.74
N MET A 320 13.50 23.94 -4.90
CA MET A 320 14.95 23.85 -5.12
C MET A 320 15.65 25.20 -4.90
N ASN A 321 14.97 26.30 -5.21
CA ASN A 321 15.54 27.64 -5.15
C ASN A 321 14.44 28.69 -4.93
N ARG A 322 14.79 29.77 -4.23
CA ARG A 322 14.00 31.00 -4.03
C ARG A 322 14.97 32.18 -4.11
N LYS A 323 14.69 33.15 -4.96
CA LYS A 323 15.55 34.34 -5.17
C LYS A 323 14.71 35.58 -5.51
N PRO A 324 15.19 36.81 -5.21
CA PRO A 324 14.48 38.02 -5.60
C PRO A 324 14.33 38.13 -7.12
N PHE A 325 13.13 38.52 -7.55
CA PHE A 325 12.76 38.73 -8.95
C PHE A 325 12.18 40.14 -9.09
N HIS A 326 12.85 41.00 -9.85
CA HIS A 326 12.45 42.40 -9.99
C HIS A 326 12.35 42.79 -11.46
N ILE A 327 11.15 43.15 -11.88
CA ILE A 327 10.85 43.76 -13.18
C ILE A 327 10.17 45.13 -12.97
N SER A 328 9.68 45.76 -14.03
CA SER A 328 9.06 47.11 -13.96
C SER A 328 7.70 47.17 -13.26
N VAL A 329 7.12 46.03 -12.87
CA VAL A 329 5.86 45.89 -12.15
C VAL A 329 6.01 44.84 -11.04
N PRO A 330 5.22 44.88 -9.95
CA PRO A 330 5.18 43.79 -8.97
C PRO A 330 4.74 42.49 -9.67
N ALA A 331 5.58 41.47 -9.59
CA ALA A 331 5.41 40.21 -10.31
C ALA A 331 6.27 39.12 -9.70
N SER A 332 5.95 37.87 -9.99
CA SER A 332 6.75 36.71 -9.58
C SER A 332 6.80 35.65 -10.67
N GLN A 333 7.85 34.85 -10.65
CA GLN A 333 8.14 33.81 -11.64
C GLN A 333 8.15 32.44 -10.95
N LEU A 334 7.32 31.52 -11.43
CA LEU A 334 7.36 30.12 -11.04
C LEU A 334 7.97 29.29 -12.17
N TRP A 335 8.80 28.32 -11.79
CA TRP A 335 9.24 27.24 -12.67
C TRP A 335 8.91 25.92 -12.01
N VAL A 336 8.22 25.02 -12.73
CA VAL A 336 7.84 23.71 -12.21
C VAL A 336 8.28 22.66 -13.23
N TYR A 337 9.20 21.77 -12.85
CA TYR A 337 9.85 20.85 -13.79
C TYR A 337 10.32 19.55 -13.14
N TYR A 338 10.39 18.48 -13.93
CA TYR A 338 11.05 17.24 -13.52
C TYR A 338 12.57 17.33 -13.68
N THR A 339 13.34 16.81 -12.72
CA THR A 339 14.80 16.62 -12.85
C THR A 339 15.20 15.23 -13.33
N SER A 340 14.24 14.29 -13.39
CA SER A 340 14.47 12.90 -13.82
C SER A 340 13.16 12.23 -14.23
N LYS A 341 13.23 11.29 -15.17
CA LYS A 341 12.09 10.48 -15.64
C LYS A 341 11.67 9.32 -14.71
N MET A 342 12.17 9.28 -13.48
CA MET A 342 11.86 8.22 -12.53
C MET A 342 10.51 8.48 -11.87
N VAL A 343 9.61 7.50 -11.95
CA VAL A 343 8.29 7.51 -11.31
C VAL A 343 8.28 6.40 -10.26
N SER A 344 7.82 6.71 -9.05
CA SER A 344 7.60 5.70 -8.01
C SER A 344 6.26 5.02 -8.29
N VAL A 345 6.24 3.68 -8.36
CA VAL A 345 5.00 2.92 -8.47
C VAL A 345 4.83 2.08 -7.22
N ILE A 346 3.66 2.22 -6.61
CA ILE A 346 3.27 1.60 -5.34
C ILE A 346 1.98 0.80 -5.61
N GLU A 347 2.09 -0.51 -5.62
CA GLU A 347 1.00 -1.44 -5.97
C GLU A 347 0.65 -2.32 -4.77
N GLU A 348 -0.63 -2.33 -4.42
CA GLU A 348 -1.22 -3.29 -3.49
C GLU A 348 -1.68 -4.55 -4.23
N PHE A 349 -1.43 -5.71 -3.63
CA PHE A 349 -1.85 -7.00 -4.14
C PHE A 349 -2.21 -7.93 -2.99
N HIS A 350 -2.98 -8.99 -3.28
CA HIS A 350 -3.21 -10.06 -2.33
C HIS A 350 -1.93 -10.89 -2.15
N GLY A 351 -1.26 -10.74 -1.01
CA GLY A 351 0.00 -11.42 -0.67
C GLY A 351 -0.12 -12.92 -0.40
N TYR A 352 -1.29 -13.52 -0.64
CA TYR A 352 -1.53 -14.95 -0.55
C TYR A 352 -2.38 -15.41 -1.72
N ASP A 353 -1.74 -16.07 -2.69
CA ASP A 353 -2.37 -16.54 -3.91
C ASP A 353 -2.64 -18.05 -3.88
N PHE A 354 -3.27 -18.57 -4.94
CA PHE A 354 -3.55 -20.00 -5.04
C PHE A 354 -2.29 -20.86 -5.14
N ASN A 355 -1.19 -20.35 -5.72
CA ASN A 355 0.07 -21.09 -5.81
C ASN A 355 0.73 -21.24 -4.43
N GLN A 356 0.76 -20.18 -3.62
CA GLN A 356 1.24 -20.23 -2.24
C GLN A 356 0.36 -21.13 -1.37
N PHE A 357 -0.97 -21.06 -1.53
CA PHE A 357 -1.89 -21.99 -0.85
C PHE A 357 -1.60 -23.47 -1.17
N VAL A 358 -1.40 -23.81 -2.45
CA VAL A 358 -1.04 -25.18 -2.88
C VAL A 358 0.34 -25.58 -2.34
N SER A 359 1.29 -24.65 -2.25
CA SER A 359 2.62 -24.87 -1.66
C SER A 359 2.53 -25.21 -0.17
N ASP A 360 1.81 -24.40 0.62
CA ASP A 360 1.64 -24.60 2.07
C ASP A 360 0.86 -25.88 2.40
N LEU A 361 -0.19 -26.16 1.63
CA LEU A 361 -0.98 -27.40 1.68
C LEU A 361 -0.09 -28.62 1.36
N GLY A 362 0.72 -28.52 0.31
CA GLY A 362 1.68 -29.54 -0.10
C GLY A 362 2.73 -29.82 0.97
N GLY A 363 3.28 -28.77 1.60
CA GLY A 363 4.22 -28.90 2.72
C GLY A 363 3.60 -29.57 3.94
N SER A 364 2.40 -29.14 4.33
CA SER A 364 1.67 -29.66 5.50
C SER A 364 1.27 -31.14 5.34
N LEU A 365 0.81 -31.53 4.14
CA LEU A 365 0.51 -32.92 3.80
C LEU A 365 1.79 -33.76 3.62
N GLY A 366 2.83 -33.18 3.02
CA GLY A 366 4.14 -33.80 2.84
C GLY A 366 4.81 -34.15 4.18
N PHE A 367 4.63 -33.32 5.21
CA PHE A 367 5.10 -33.60 6.56
C PHE A 367 4.44 -34.87 7.16
N LEU A 368 3.11 -35.01 7.06
CA LEU A 368 2.40 -36.22 7.50
C LEU A 368 2.83 -37.47 6.71
N LEU A 369 3.07 -37.32 5.41
CA LEU A 369 3.58 -38.40 4.56
C LEU A 369 5.01 -38.79 4.96
N GLY A 370 5.89 -37.83 5.25
CA GLY A 370 7.25 -38.08 5.75
C GLY A 370 7.28 -38.86 7.06
N LEU A 371 6.44 -38.48 8.03
CA LEU A 371 6.25 -39.24 9.28
C LEU A 371 5.73 -40.66 9.02
N SER A 372 4.85 -40.83 8.03
CA SER A 372 4.33 -42.14 7.61
C SER A 372 5.41 -43.02 6.98
N VAL A 373 6.31 -42.44 6.17
CA VAL A 373 7.47 -43.14 5.58
C VAL A 373 8.48 -43.57 6.64
N LEU A 374 8.77 -42.72 7.64
CA LEU A 374 9.59 -43.12 8.79
C LEU A 374 8.94 -44.28 9.59
N GLY A 375 7.61 -44.27 9.71
CA GLY A 375 6.84 -45.39 10.26
C GLY A 375 7.00 -46.69 9.47
N LEU A 376 7.01 -46.60 8.13
CA LEU A 376 7.20 -47.73 7.22
C LEU A 376 8.63 -48.29 7.26
N ILE A 377 9.66 -47.44 7.27
CA ILE A 377 11.06 -47.84 7.42
C ILE A 377 11.23 -48.59 8.75
N GLY A 378 10.71 -48.03 9.85
CA GLY A 378 10.71 -48.66 11.18
C GLY A 378 9.79 -49.89 11.32
N LEU A 379 9.07 -50.30 10.27
CA LEU A 379 8.39 -51.59 10.13
C LEU A 379 9.25 -52.58 9.32
N LEU A 380 9.85 -52.13 8.22
CA LEU A 380 10.75 -52.92 7.38
C LEU A 380 11.97 -53.42 8.17
N GLU A 381 12.59 -52.58 9.01
CA GLU A 381 13.64 -52.98 9.96
C GLU A 381 13.23 -54.20 10.81
N LYS A 382 12.00 -54.18 11.34
CA LYS A 382 11.48 -55.25 12.20
C LYS A 382 11.14 -56.51 11.44
N ILE A 383 10.73 -56.40 10.17
CA ILE A 383 10.58 -57.55 9.27
C ILE A 383 11.96 -58.17 8.99
N VAL A 384 12.98 -57.37 8.73
CA VAL A 384 14.36 -57.82 8.50
C VAL A 384 14.94 -58.51 9.75
N GLU A 385 14.83 -57.88 10.93
CA GLU A 385 15.22 -58.51 12.21
C GLU A 385 14.54 -59.85 12.43
N LEU A 386 13.22 -59.93 12.24
CA LEU A 386 12.47 -61.18 12.42
C LEU A 386 12.88 -62.25 11.42
N VAL A 387 13.22 -61.90 10.17
CA VAL A 387 13.73 -62.84 9.17
C VAL A 387 15.14 -63.33 9.52
N PHE A 388 16.05 -62.45 9.95
CA PHE A 388 17.39 -62.85 10.41
C PHE A 388 17.33 -63.73 11.67
N ILE A 389 16.52 -63.36 12.67
CA ILE A 389 16.32 -64.17 13.88
C ILE A 389 15.73 -65.54 13.53
N ARG A 390 14.74 -65.61 12.62
CA ARG A 390 14.19 -66.89 12.14
C ARG A 390 15.24 -67.73 11.39
N ARG A 391 16.12 -67.13 10.58
CA ARG A 391 17.24 -67.83 9.92
C ARG A 391 18.24 -68.38 10.95
N LEU A 392 18.66 -67.57 11.93
CA LEU A 392 19.59 -67.99 12.99
C LEU A 392 19.00 -69.11 13.88
N ILE A 393 17.70 -69.08 14.17
CA ILE A 393 17.01 -70.16 14.88
C ILE A 393 16.94 -71.43 14.02
N ALA A 394 16.67 -71.30 12.71
CA ALA A 394 16.68 -72.44 11.79
C ALA A 394 18.08 -73.06 11.65
N GLU A 395 19.14 -72.25 11.61
CA GLU A 395 20.53 -72.74 11.64
C GLU A 395 20.90 -73.41 12.96
N LYS A 396 20.51 -72.84 14.11
CA LYS A 396 20.74 -73.50 15.42
C LYS A 396 20.01 -74.84 15.50
N ARG A 397 18.77 -74.93 15.01
CA ARG A 397 18.03 -76.21 14.90
C ARG A 397 18.72 -77.21 13.98
N LYS A 398 19.20 -76.79 12.80
CA LYS A 398 20.01 -77.64 11.91
C LYS A 398 21.30 -78.14 12.59
N LYS A 399 22.00 -77.27 13.32
CA LYS A 399 23.24 -77.61 14.05
C LYS A 399 22.99 -78.52 15.26
N GLN A 400 21.83 -78.43 15.93
CA GLN A 400 21.44 -79.40 16.97
C GLN A 400 21.09 -80.77 16.36
N ALA A 401 20.24 -80.82 15.33
CA ALA A 401 19.90 -82.08 14.66
C ALA A 401 21.13 -82.79 14.06
N ALA A 402 22.09 -82.02 13.52
CA ALA A 402 23.37 -82.55 13.07
C ALA A 402 24.20 -83.16 14.22
N LYS A 403 24.29 -82.48 15.37
CA LYS A 403 24.99 -83.01 16.55
C LYS A 403 24.31 -84.22 17.18
N GLU A 404 22.98 -84.32 17.11
CA GLU A 404 22.24 -85.50 17.57
C GLU A 404 22.49 -86.71 16.64
N ALA A 405 22.50 -86.50 15.32
CA ALA A 405 22.88 -87.53 14.34
C ALA A 405 24.36 -87.95 14.44
N GLU A 406 25.26 -87.01 14.74
CA GLU A 406 26.69 -87.27 14.97
C GLU A 406 26.91 -88.07 16.27
N LYS A 407 26.23 -87.70 17.36
CA LYS A 407 26.28 -88.43 18.63
C LYS A 407 25.72 -89.86 18.50
N ALA A 408 24.68 -90.05 17.68
CA ALA A 408 24.16 -91.37 17.35
C ALA A 408 25.15 -92.24 16.55
N LYS A 409 26.04 -91.65 15.75
CA LYS A 409 27.14 -92.38 15.08
C LYS A 409 28.28 -92.76 16.02
N ILE A 410 28.63 -91.90 16.99
CA ILE A 410 29.77 -92.15 17.88
C ILE A 410 29.54 -93.42 18.73
N THR A 411 28.30 -93.67 19.16
CA THR A 411 27.92 -94.89 19.89
C THR A 411 28.03 -96.19 19.06
N SER A 412 28.24 -96.14 17.73
CA SER A 412 28.43 -97.33 16.89
C SER A 412 29.89 -97.65 16.54
N THR A 413 30.85 -96.83 16.93
CA THR A 413 32.22 -96.86 16.35
C THR A 413 33.33 -96.92 17.42
N GLU A 414 33.15 -97.76 18.44
CA GLU A 414 34.18 -98.06 19.46
C GLU A 414 34.64 -99.53 19.36
N SER A 415 35.14 -99.91 18.18
CA SER A 415 35.81 -101.20 17.96
C SER A 415 36.97 -101.09 16.97
N THR A 416 38.10 -101.72 17.33
CA THR A 416 39.27 -101.97 16.45
C THR A 416 40.16 -100.76 16.08
N LYS A 417 41.11 -100.45 16.96
CA LYS A 417 42.59 -100.50 16.75
C LYS A 417 43.13 -100.80 15.31
N SER A 418 44.34 -100.35 14.89
CA SER A 418 45.41 -99.57 15.54
C SER A 418 46.57 -99.15 14.59
N ASP A 419 47.55 -98.42 15.15
CA ASP A 419 49.02 -98.43 14.88
C ASP A 419 49.70 -97.33 14.02
N ASP A 420 50.83 -96.85 14.59
CA ASP A 420 52.01 -96.07 14.12
C ASP A 420 51.88 -94.75 13.31
N VAL A 421 52.48 -93.58 13.67
CA VAL A 421 53.85 -93.16 14.16
C VAL A 421 54.79 -92.78 13.00
N SER A 422 55.51 -91.62 12.96
CA SER A 422 55.57 -90.40 13.81
C SER A 422 56.38 -89.26 13.13
N LYS A 423 56.44 -88.08 13.79
CA LYS A 423 57.26 -86.84 13.50
C LYS A 423 56.66 -85.94 12.41
N GLY A 424 56.63 -84.59 12.51
CA GLY A 424 57.28 -83.62 13.43
C GLY A 424 58.37 -82.80 12.71
N VAL A 425 58.75 -81.56 13.03
CA VAL A 425 58.43 -80.57 14.12
C VAL A 425 59.10 -79.22 13.68
N GLU A 426 58.73 -77.97 14.00
CA GLU A 426 57.85 -77.40 15.04
C GLU A 426 56.97 -76.16 14.62
N ASN A 427 57.45 -74.92 14.87
CA ASN A 427 56.76 -73.60 14.95
C ASN A 427 57.91 -72.51 15.06
N PRO A 428 57.76 -71.23 15.50
CA PRO A 428 56.64 -70.26 15.55
C PRO A 428 57.03 -68.79 15.14
N LYS A 429 56.10 -67.86 15.42
CA LYS A 429 56.26 -66.45 15.89
C LYS A 429 56.13 -65.24 14.94
N GLN A 430 55.18 -64.39 15.35
CA GLN A 430 55.00 -62.95 15.08
C GLN A 430 56.20 -62.10 15.54
N ILE A 431 56.25 -60.84 15.09
CA ILE A 431 56.39 -59.66 15.98
C ILE A 431 55.78 -58.39 15.32
N SER A 432 55.57 -57.36 16.13
CA SER A 432 54.66 -56.21 15.98
C SER A 432 54.95 -55.17 14.89
N ASP A 433 53.86 -54.61 14.35
CA ASP A 433 53.49 -53.19 14.23
C ASP A 433 54.58 -52.09 14.17
N THR A 434 54.37 -51.15 13.21
CA THR A 434 54.77 -49.74 13.36
C THR A 434 53.66 -48.83 12.84
N SER A 435 53.33 -47.75 13.56
CA SER A 435 52.41 -46.72 13.11
C SER A 435 53.13 -45.58 12.39
N SER A 436 52.46 -44.97 11.40
CA SER A 436 52.69 -43.60 10.97
C SER A 436 51.45 -43.08 10.23
N ALA A 437 51.26 -41.76 10.23
CA ALA A 437 50.13 -41.10 9.59
C ALA A 437 50.62 -39.95 8.69
N ASP A 438 49.96 -39.79 7.54
CA ASP A 438 49.80 -38.56 6.76
C ASP A 438 48.47 -38.73 6.01
N MET A 439 47.51 -37.79 6.01
CA MET A 439 47.54 -36.37 5.64
C MET A 439 47.53 -36.12 4.12
N THR A 440 46.34 -36.09 3.53
CA THR A 440 45.83 -35.12 2.51
C THR A 440 44.37 -35.50 2.23
N LEU A 441 43.36 -34.62 2.20
CA LEU A 441 43.13 -33.32 1.55
C LEU A 441 42.48 -33.48 0.17
N LYS A 442 41.32 -32.82 -0.01
CA LYS A 442 40.36 -32.90 -1.14
C LYS A 442 39.51 -34.19 -1.10
N GLN A 443 38.25 -34.16 -1.53
CA GLN A 443 37.54 -33.11 -2.28
C GLN A 443 36.21 -32.72 -1.63
#